data_AF-A0A158KR87-F1
#
_entry.id   AF-A0A158KR87-F1
#
_cell.length_a   1.000
_cell.length_b   1.000
_cell.length_c   1.000
_cell.angle_alpha   90.00
_cell.angle_beta   90.00
_cell.angle_gamma   90.00
#
_symmetry.space_group_name_H-M   'P 1'
#
loop_
_entity.id
_entity.type
_entity.pdbx_description
1 polymer ?
#
loop_
_entity_poly.entity_id
_entity_poly.type
_entity_poly.pdbx_seq_one_letter_code
_entity_poly.pdbx_strand_id
1 'polypeptide(L)'
;MSLYTALFAIDVPHYGTRTIEALTPAAAIKAAKTLDPADLCDDPDWGNAACARIVSIKDETHRQLIAEDVALDGAFLRYGGRQAFLLCEAAPALLDAVQKLAAQAHALLAAIESASDRFEDPAARLAEAASHAEQVIATAEGATDQ
;
A
#
# COMPACT_ATOMS: atom_id res chain seq x y z
N MET A 1 -9.30 -33.02 -5.95
CA MET A 1 -8.74 -31.83 -5.27
C MET A 1 -7.41 -32.26 -4.69
N SER A 2 -6.35 -31.49 -4.91
CA SER A 2 -4.98 -31.84 -4.53
C SER A 2 -4.39 -30.77 -3.61
N LEU A 3 -3.45 -31.20 -2.76
CA LEU A 3 -2.71 -30.33 -1.85
C LEU A 3 -1.35 -29.99 -2.47
N TYR A 4 -1.05 -28.69 -2.50
CA TYR A 4 0.20 -28.15 -2.98
C TYR A 4 0.92 -27.40 -1.85
N THR A 5 2.21 -27.63 -1.65
CA THR A 5 3.02 -26.84 -0.72
C THR A 5 3.84 -25.83 -1.51
N ALA A 6 3.59 -24.54 -1.25
CA ALA A 6 4.36 -23.44 -1.79
C ALA A 6 5.39 -22.96 -0.76
N LEU A 7 6.64 -22.82 -1.19
CA LEU A 7 7.74 -22.22 -0.45
C LEU A 7 7.99 -20.83 -1.02
N PHE A 8 7.91 -19.81 -0.17
CA PHE A 8 8.12 -18.41 -0.49
C PHE A 8 9.44 -17.94 0.09
N ALA A 9 10.07 -16.96 -0.56
CA ALA A 9 11.18 -16.19 -0.02
C ALA A 9 10.92 -14.72 -0.28
N ILE A 10 11.05 -13.87 0.74
CA ILE A 10 11.14 -12.41 0.55
C ILE A 10 12.57 -12.07 0.15
N ASP A 11 13.51 -12.53 0.95
CA ASP A 11 14.94 -12.49 0.74
C ASP A 11 15.56 -13.78 1.29
N VAL A 12 16.77 -14.15 0.89
CA VAL A 12 17.43 -15.36 1.40
C VAL A 12 18.20 -14.99 2.68
N PRO A 13 18.02 -15.72 3.80
CA PRO A 13 17.36 -17.03 3.96
C PRO A 13 15.94 -16.98 4.56
N HIS A 14 15.22 -15.87 4.47
CA HIS A 14 13.88 -15.70 5.08
C HIS A 14 12.79 -16.36 4.23
N TYR A 15 12.47 -17.60 4.62
CA TYR A 15 11.49 -18.44 3.94
C TYR A 15 10.18 -18.59 4.71
N GLY A 16 9.08 -18.71 3.98
CA GLY A 16 7.76 -19.01 4.49
C GLY A 16 7.11 -20.14 3.70
N THR A 17 6.21 -20.90 4.31
CA THR A 17 5.51 -21.99 3.60
C THR A 17 4.00 -21.87 3.75
N ARG A 18 3.28 -22.29 2.70
CA ARG A 18 1.82 -22.37 2.73
C ARG A 18 1.32 -23.59 1.96
N THR A 19 0.35 -24.28 2.55
CA THR A 19 -0.41 -25.32 1.86
C THR A 19 -1.61 -24.70 1.14
N ILE A 20 -1.79 -25.08 -0.12
CA ILE A 20 -2.82 -24.58 -1.03
C ILE A 20 -3.63 -25.77 -1.56
N GLU A 21 -4.94 -25.72 -1.39
CA GLU A 21 -5.85 -26.66 -2.03
C GLU A 21 -6.24 -26.13 -3.41
N ALA A 22 -6.02 -26.93 -4.46
CA ALA A 22 -6.38 -26.57 -5.82
C ALA A 22 -6.79 -27.79 -6.65
N LEU A 23 -7.53 -27.53 -7.74
CA LEU A 23 -7.92 -28.55 -8.69
C LEU A 23 -6.83 -28.85 -9.73
N THR A 24 -5.96 -27.89 -10.01
CA THR A 24 -4.90 -28.02 -11.01
C THR A 24 -3.62 -27.32 -10.55
N PRO A 25 -2.45 -27.75 -11.08
CA PRO A 25 -1.18 -27.04 -10.94
C PRO A 25 -1.24 -25.53 -11.24
N ALA A 26 -1.90 -25.16 -12.34
CA ALA A 26 -2.02 -23.76 -12.75
C ALA A 26 -2.88 -22.95 -11.77
N ALA A 27 -3.93 -23.54 -11.21
CA ALA A 27 -4.74 -22.91 -10.17
C ALA A 27 -3.95 -22.74 -8.87
N ALA A 28 -3.11 -23.72 -8.51
CA ALA A 28 -2.23 -23.62 -7.35
C ALA A 28 -1.20 -22.47 -7.49
N ILE A 29 -0.55 -22.34 -8.65
CA ILE A 29 0.36 -21.22 -8.94
C ILE A 29 -0.38 -19.88 -8.86
N LYS A 30 -1.57 -19.80 -9.47
CA LYS A 30 -2.37 -18.57 -9.44
C LYS A 30 -2.75 -18.16 -8.02
N ALA A 31 -3.15 -19.13 -7.18
CA ALA A 31 -3.45 -18.89 -5.78
C ALA A 31 -2.20 -18.51 -4.96
N ALA A 32 -1.05 -19.14 -5.23
CA ALA A 32 0.20 -18.79 -4.57
C ALA A 32 0.61 -17.32 -4.85
N LYS A 33 0.41 -16.84 -6.08
CA LYS A 33 0.73 -15.45 -6.48
C LYS A 33 -0.12 -14.38 -5.78
N THR A 34 -1.24 -14.75 -5.16
CA THR A 34 -2.08 -13.78 -4.41
C THR A 34 -1.72 -13.71 -2.93
N LEU A 35 -0.84 -14.60 -2.45
CA LEU A 35 -0.38 -14.57 -1.07
C LEU A 35 0.80 -13.61 -0.96
N ASP A 36 0.74 -12.72 0.03
CA ASP A 36 1.84 -11.80 0.32
C ASP A 36 2.88 -12.54 1.18
N PRO A 37 4.13 -12.73 0.71
CA PRO A 37 5.16 -13.40 1.50
C PRO A 37 5.43 -12.74 2.86
N ALA A 38 5.15 -11.44 3.04
CA ALA A 38 5.27 -10.73 4.32
C ALA A 38 4.36 -11.31 5.42
N ASP A 39 3.26 -11.98 5.05
CA ASP A 39 2.38 -12.65 6.00
C ASP A 39 2.89 -14.05 6.39
N LEU A 40 3.93 -14.55 5.71
CA LEU A 40 4.40 -15.93 5.77
C LEU A 40 5.86 -16.08 6.21
N CYS A 41 6.68 -15.05 5.98
CA CYS A 41 8.10 -15.03 6.30
C CYS A 41 8.35 -14.07 7.48
N ASP A 42 9.18 -14.49 8.43
CA ASP A 42 9.56 -13.65 9.57
C ASP A 42 10.83 -12.82 9.26
N ASP A 43 10.86 -11.59 9.80
CA ASP A 43 12.02 -10.67 9.84
C ASP A 43 12.80 -10.45 8.52
N PRO A 44 12.13 -10.04 7.43
CA PRO A 44 12.80 -9.84 6.14
C PRO A 44 13.80 -8.68 6.14
N ASP A 45 14.93 -8.87 5.44
CA ASP A 45 15.90 -7.80 5.19
C ASP A 45 15.47 -6.93 4.01
N TRP A 46 14.77 -5.84 4.32
CA TRP A 46 14.33 -4.82 3.34
C TRP A 46 15.47 -4.01 2.70
N GLY A 47 16.71 -4.18 3.16
CA GLY A 47 17.91 -3.61 2.54
C GLY A 47 18.50 -4.45 1.42
N ASN A 48 18.09 -5.72 1.30
CA ASN A 48 18.52 -6.62 0.24
C ASN A 48 17.81 -6.28 -1.08
N ALA A 49 18.52 -6.35 -2.20
CA ALA A 49 17.96 -6.09 -3.53
C ALA A 49 17.12 -7.26 -4.06
N ALA A 50 16.55 -8.09 -3.18
CA ALA A 50 15.95 -9.35 -3.55
C ALA A 50 14.47 -9.23 -3.94
N CYS A 51 14.15 -9.78 -5.10
CA CYS A 51 12.81 -10.06 -5.61
C CYS A 51 12.14 -11.14 -4.76
N ALA A 52 11.03 -10.81 -4.10
CA ALA A 52 10.17 -11.82 -3.49
C ALA A 52 9.76 -12.87 -4.54
N ARG A 53 9.80 -14.15 -4.18
CA ARG A 53 9.58 -15.25 -5.12
C ARG A 53 8.91 -16.45 -4.48
N ILE A 54 8.24 -17.23 -5.30
CA ILE A 54 7.87 -18.60 -4.96
C ILE A 54 9.07 -19.47 -5.35
N VAL A 55 9.82 -19.93 -4.35
CA VAL A 55 10.98 -20.80 -4.51
C VAL A 55 10.58 -22.12 -5.14
N SER A 56 9.49 -22.72 -4.65
CA SER A 56 8.95 -23.95 -5.25
C SER A 56 7.47 -24.15 -4.93
N ILE A 57 6.77 -24.87 -5.81
CA ILE A 57 5.46 -25.46 -5.53
C ILE A 57 5.56 -26.97 -5.77
N LYS A 58 5.23 -27.76 -4.75
CA LYS A 58 5.23 -29.22 -4.81
C LYS A 58 3.82 -29.76 -4.69
N ASP A 59 3.47 -30.71 -5.55
CA ASP A 59 2.28 -31.54 -5.40
C ASP A 59 2.58 -32.63 -4.35
N GLU A 60 1.92 -32.58 -3.21
CA GLU A 60 2.15 -33.53 -2.11
C GLU A 60 1.61 -34.92 -2.44
N THR A 61 0.59 -35.01 -3.30
CA THR A 61 -0.05 -36.28 -3.66
C THR A 61 0.85 -37.08 -4.60
N HIS A 62 1.45 -36.40 -5.58
CA HIS A 62 2.31 -37.01 -6.59
C HIS A 62 3.80 -36.85 -6.30
N ARG A 63 4.17 -36.14 -5.23
CA ARG A 63 5.55 -35.76 -4.87
C ARG A 63 6.31 -35.11 -6.03
N GLN A 64 5.59 -34.34 -6.85
CA GLN A 64 6.11 -33.75 -8.07
C GLN A 64 6.38 -32.25 -7.87
N LEU A 65 7.52 -31.76 -8.36
CA LEU A 65 7.80 -30.33 -8.45
C LEU A 65 7.00 -29.75 -9.63
N ILE A 66 6.18 -28.75 -9.34
CA ILE A 66 5.23 -28.16 -10.28
C ILE A 66 5.73 -26.83 -10.83
N ALA A 67 6.42 -26.06 -9.99
CA ALA A 67 7.02 -24.79 -10.37
C ALA A 67 8.21 -24.49 -9.46
N GLU A 68 9.17 -23.74 -9.97
CA GLU A 68 10.35 -23.26 -9.25
C GLU A 68 10.70 -21.84 -9.71
N ASP A 69 11.34 -21.08 -8.82
CA ASP A 69 11.86 -19.73 -9.06
C ASP A 69 10.87 -18.78 -9.77
N VAL A 70 9.61 -18.79 -9.31
CA VAL A 70 8.57 -17.91 -9.86
C VAL A 70 8.68 -16.55 -9.19
N ALA A 71 9.18 -15.56 -9.92
CA ALA A 71 9.22 -14.18 -9.46
C ALA A 71 7.81 -13.65 -9.11
N LEU A 72 7.72 -12.93 -7.98
CA LEU A 72 6.55 -12.13 -7.61
C LEU A 72 6.74 -10.65 -7.95
N ASP A 73 7.73 -10.35 -8.79
CA ASP A 73 7.98 -9.00 -9.32
C ASP A 73 6.71 -8.45 -9.97
N GLY A 74 6.27 -7.28 -9.51
CA GLY A 74 5.05 -6.64 -9.99
C GLY A 74 3.74 -7.15 -9.39
N ALA A 75 3.77 -8.20 -8.55
CA ALA A 75 2.60 -8.60 -7.76
C ALA A 75 2.39 -7.66 -6.56
N PHE A 76 3.48 -7.18 -5.96
CA PHE A 76 3.43 -6.25 -4.83
C PHE A 76 4.51 -5.18 -4.96
N LEU A 77 4.12 -3.92 -4.78
CA LEU A 77 5.01 -2.77 -4.86
C LEU A 77 6.11 -2.80 -3.78
N ARG A 78 5.79 -3.30 -2.57
CA ARG A 78 6.68 -3.32 -1.40
C ARG A 78 7.99 -4.09 -1.60
N TYR A 79 8.05 -4.98 -2.59
CA TYR A 79 9.24 -5.78 -2.91
C TYR A 79 10.19 -5.14 -3.93
N GLY A 80 9.91 -3.91 -4.38
CA GLY A 80 10.83 -3.15 -5.24
C GLY A 80 12.07 -2.57 -4.52
N GLY A 81 12.45 -3.13 -3.36
CA GLY A 81 13.51 -2.64 -2.49
C GLY A 81 13.09 -1.52 -1.53
N ARG A 82 14.05 -1.00 -0.76
CA ARG A 82 13.82 -0.08 0.38
C ARG A 82 12.96 1.15 0.04
N GLN A 83 13.18 1.78 -1.11
CA GLN A 83 12.41 2.96 -1.50
C GLN A 83 10.93 2.65 -1.73
N ALA A 84 10.63 1.52 -2.38
CA ALA A 84 9.26 1.09 -2.62
C ALA A 84 8.56 0.64 -1.32
N PHE A 85 9.30 0.00 -0.41
CA PHE A 85 8.82 -0.30 0.94
C PHE A 85 8.43 0.98 1.71
N LEU A 86 9.32 1.98 1.78
CA LEU A 86 9.06 3.25 2.46
C LEU A 86 7.85 4.00 1.87
N LEU A 87 7.65 3.91 0.55
CA LEU A 87 6.47 4.48 -0.10
C LEU A 87 5.18 3.80 0.36
N CYS A 88 5.19 2.47 0.52
CA CYS A 88 4.03 1.72 1.03
C CYS A 88 3.73 2.07 2.50
N GLU A 89 4.76 2.21 3.33
CA GLU A 89 4.62 2.61 4.74
C GLU A 89 4.06 4.04 4.87
N ALA A 90 4.43 4.95 3.98
CA ALA A 90 3.94 6.33 3.99
C ALA A 90 2.52 6.48 3.40
N ALA A 91 2.02 5.50 2.66
CA ALA A 91 0.77 5.61 1.92
C ALA A 91 -0.48 5.94 2.78
N PRO A 92 -0.68 5.36 3.99
CA PRO A 92 -1.81 5.71 4.84
C PRO A 92 -1.78 7.16 5.30
N ALA A 93 -0.61 7.66 5.71
CA ALA A 93 -0.44 9.05 6.13
C ALA A 93 -0.65 10.02 4.96
N LEU A 94 -0.18 9.67 3.77
CA LEU A 94 -0.43 10.45 2.55
C LEU A 94 -1.92 10.50 2.21
N LEU A 95 -2.64 9.38 2.33
CA LEU A 95 -4.09 9.34 2.08
C LEU A 95 -4.84 10.24 3.05
N ASP A 96 -4.53 10.18 4.35
CA ASP A 96 -5.13 11.04 5.38
C ASP A 96 -4.86 12.53 5.10
N ALA A 97 -3.60 12.88 4.75
CA ALA A 97 -3.24 14.25 4.41
C ALA A 97 -4.02 14.76 3.18
N VAL A 98 -4.17 13.95 2.14
CA VAL A 98 -4.95 14.31 0.94
C VAL A 98 -6.43 14.48 1.27
N GLN A 99 -7.00 13.63 2.13
CA GLN A 99 -8.39 13.75 2.57
C GLN A 99 -8.62 15.03 3.37
N LYS A 100 -7.70 15.39 4.27
CA LYS A 100 -7.73 16.65 5.02
C LYS A 100 -7.67 17.85 4.08
N LEU A 101 -6.72 17.87 3.14
CA LEU A 101 -6.61 18.92 2.12
C LEU A 101 -7.90 19.07 1.30
N ALA A 102 -8.49 17.95 0.87
CA ALA A 102 -9.75 17.97 0.14
C ALA A 102 -10.89 18.56 0.97
N ALA A 103 -11.03 18.17 2.25
CA ALA A 103 -12.05 18.72 3.14
C ALA A 103 -11.88 20.23 3.37
N GLN A 104 -10.64 20.68 3.54
CA GLN A 104 -10.31 22.10 3.70
C GLN A 104 -10.64 22.91 2.44
N ALA A 105 -10.35 22.36 1.25
CA ALA A 105 -10.71 22.99 -0.01
C ALA A 105 -12.24 23.15 -0.18
N HIS A 106 -13.02 22.13 0.21
CA HIS A 106 -14.48 22.22 0.19
C HIS A 106 -15.01 23.27 1.19
N ALA A 107 -14.43 23.33 2.40
CA ALA A 107 -14.80 24.35 3.38
C ALA A 107 -14.50 25.77 2.87
N LEU A 108 -13.34 25.96 2.22
CA LEU A 108 -12.97 27.23 1.60
C LEU A 108 -13.94 27.62 0.48
N LEU A 109 -14.29 26.69 -0.40
CA LEU A 109 -15.25 26.94 -1.48
C LEU A 109 -16.63 27.31 -0.93
N ALA A 110 -17.12 26.59 0.07
CA ALA A 110 -18.39 26.90 0.73
C ALA A 110 -18.37 28.28 1.42
N ALA A 111 -17.24 28.67 2.02
CA ALA A 111 -17.06 30.00 2.59
C ALA A 111 -17.09 31.09 1.52
N ILE A 112 -16.43 30.87 0.37
CA ILE A 112 -16.43 31.79 -0.77
C ILE A 112 -17.84 31.95 -1.35
N GLU A 113 -18.59 30.86 -1.53
CA GLU A 113 -19.97 30.86 -2.02
C GLU A 113 -20.90 31.59 -1.05
N SER A 114 -20.88 31.23 0.24
CA SER A 114 -21.67 31.90 1.29
C SER A 114 -21.33 33.39 1.43
N ALA A 115 -20.09 33.78 1.20
CA ALA A 115 -19.66 35.18 1.21
C ALA A 115 -20.09 35.92 -0.08
N SER A 116 -20.16 35.23 -1.21
CA SER A 116 -20.58 35.81 -2.49
C SER A 116 -22.06 36.20 -2.53
N ASP A 117 -22.91 35.51 -1.77
CA ASP A 117 -24.34 35.81 -1.64
C ASP A 117 -24.65 36.96 -0.67
N ARG A 118 -23.68 37.41 0.15
CA ARG A 118 -23.96 38.32 1.29
C ARG A 118 -23.46 39.77 1.18
N PHE A 119 -22.41 40.14 0.43
CA PHE A 119 -21.90 41.54 0.44
C PHE A 119 -21.17 42.02 -0.85
N GLU A 120 -21.20 43.35 -1.10
CA GLU A 120 -20.81 44.04 -2.36
C GLU A 120 -19.30 44.26 -2.64
N ASP A 121 -18.36 44.03 -1.71
CA ASP A 121 -16.91 44.36 -1.90
C ASP A 121 -15.98 43.11 -2.02
N PRO A 122 -15.38 42.85 -3.20
CA PRO A 122 -14.46 41.72 -3.46
C PRO A 122 -13.11 41.74 -2.73
N ALA A 123 -12.59 42.90 -2.33
CA ALA A 123 -11.22 43.00 -1.78
C ALA A 123 -11.16 42.56 -0.31
N ALA A 124 -12.14 42.96 0.50
CA ALA A 124 -12.30 42.47 1.87
C ALA A 124 -12.56 40.94 1.90
N ARG A 125 -13.24 40.40 0.87
CA ARG A 125 -13.55 38.97 0.70
C ARG A 125 -12.31 38.10 0.51
N LEU A 126 -11.34 38.54 -0.30
CA LEU A 126 -10.14 37.76 -0.53
C LEU A 126 -9.25 37.70 0.72
N ALA A 127 -9.22 38.80 1.49
CA ALA A 127 -8.49 38.88 2.74
C ALA A 127 -9.07 37.97 3.83
N GLU A 128 -10.40 37.90 3.98
CA GLU A 128 -11.05 37.03 4.97
C GLU A 128 -10.90 35.54 4.59
N ALA A 129 -11.09 35.19 3.32
CA ALA A 129 -10.88 33.82 2.84
C ALA A 129 -9.42 33.37 2.97
N ALA A 130 -8.45 34.26 2.69
CA ALA A 130 -7.04 33.98 2.92
C ALA A 130 -6.72 33.77 4.41
N SER A 131 -7.27 34.60 5.30
CA SER A 131 -7.07 34.44 6.75
C SER A 131 -7.66 33.14 7.29
N HIS A 132 -8.81 32.71 6.76
CA HIS A 132 -9.41 31.42 7.12
C HIS A 132 -8.58 30.24 6.62
N ALA A 133 -8.05 30.32 5.39
CA ALA A 133 -7.17 29.31 4.83
C ALA A 133 -5.86 29.19 5.63
N GLU A 134 -5.27 30.31 6.04
CA GLU A 134 -4.07 30.35 6.90
C GLU A 134 -4.31 29.67 8.26
N GLN A 135 -5.44 29.92 8.91
CA GLN A 135 -5.80 29.24 10.17
C GLN A 135 -5.96 27.73 9.99
N VAL A 136 -6.60 27.33 8.90
CA VAL A 136 -6.83 25.92 8.57
C VAL A 136 -5.51 25.18 8.30
N ILE A 137 -4.56 25.81 7.60
CA ILE A 137 -3.20 25.30 7.38
C ILE A 137 -2.43 25.21 8.71
N ALA A 138 -2.44 26.26 9.53
CA ALA A 138 -1.75 26.28 10.82
C ALA A 138 -2.27 25.20 11.78
N THR A 139 -3.57 24.90 11.74
CA THR A 139 -4.18 23.82 12.54
C THR A 139 -3.75 22.44 12.05
N ALA A 140 -3.54 22.27 10.75
CA ALA A 140 -3.03 21.03 10.18
C ALA A 140 -1.55 20.80 10.51
N GLU A 141 -0.73 21.85 10.52
CA GLU A 141 0.70 21.78 10.87
C GLU A 141 0.93 21.54 12.38
N GLY A 142 0.09 22.12 13.25
CA GLY A 142 0.18 21.92 14.71
C GLY A 142 -0.31 20.56 15.21
N ALA A 143 -1.06 19.80 14.41
CA ALA A 143 -1.52 18.45 14.74
C ALA A 143 -0.48 17.35 14.41
N THR A 144 0.64 17.72 13.78
CA THR A 144 1.72 16.79 13.38
C THR A 144 2.80 16.59 14.45
N ASP A 145 2.72 17.29 15.58
CA ASP A 145 3.74 17.29 16.66
C ASP A 145 3.28 16.62 17.99
N GLN A 146 2.32 15.68 17.95
CA GLN A 146 1.95 14.86 19.12
C GLN A 146 2.02 13.36 18.87
#